data_AF-A0A3C1PFG3-F1
#
_entry.id   AF-A0A3C1PFG3-F1
#
_cell.length_a   1.000
_cell.length_b   1.000
_cell.length_c   1.000
_cell.angle_alpha   90.00
_cell.angle_beta   90.00
_cell.angle_gamma   90.00
#
_symmetry.space_group_name_H-M   'P 1'
#
loop_
_entity.id
_entity.type
_entity.pdbx_description
1 polymer ?
#
loop_
_entity_poly.entity_id
_entity_poly.type
_entity_poly.pdbx_seq_one_letter_code
_entity_poly.pdbx_strand_id
1 'polypeptide(L)' 'MKSSYSNLPIELVETSFEKIKPRAVEFVASFYQNLFAAYPETQHLFGKTDMDKQGKKLLNSLILLVEGLRT' A
#
# COMPACT_ATOMS: atom_id res chain seq x y z
N MET A 1 12.03 30.27 10.64
CA MET A 1 12.40 28.84 10.70
C MET A 1 11.12 28.00 10.56
N LYS A 2 10.81 27.47 9.37
CA LYS A 2 9.84 26.37 9.29
C LYS A 2 10.53 25.13 9.84
N SER A 3 9.91 24.56 10.86
CA SER A 3 10.48 23.52 11.72
C SER A 3 10.87 22.27 10.92
N SER A 4 12.06 21.72 11.17
CA SER A 4 12.60 20.48 10.58
C SER A 4 11.71 19.23 10.75
N TYR A 5 10.59 19.37 11.47
CA TYR A 5 9.65 18.31 11.83
C TYR A 5 8.48 18.16 10.85
N SER A 6 8.26 19.09 9.90
CA SER A 6 7.15 18.99 8.94
C SER A 6 7.29 17.82 7.96
N ASN A 7 8.51 17.29 7.80
CA ASN A 7 8.83 16.23 6.84
C ASN A 7 9.02 14.85 7.49
N LEU A 8 9.05 14.76 8.82
CA LEU A 8 9.23 13.49 9.54
C LEU A 8 8.15 12.43 9.17
N PRO A 9 6.87 12.80 9.00
CA PRO A 9 5.85 11.84 8.58
C PRO A 9 6.10 11.30 7.16
N ILE A 10 6.56 12.14 6.24
CA ILE A 10 6.85 11.75 4.85
C ILE A 10 8.05 10.80 4.82
N GLU A 11 9.14 11.18 5.51
CA GLU A 11 10.34 10.36 5.60
C GLU A 11 10.07 8.99 6.23
N LEU A 12 9.22 8.94 7.26
CA LEU A 12 8.82 7.67 7.88
C LEU A 12 8.05 6.77 6.90
N VAL A 13 7.15 7.35 6.10
CA VAL A 13 6.39 6.60 5.09
C VAL A 13 7.32 6.05 4.01
N GLU A 14 8.19 6.89 3.44
CA GLU A 14 9.15 6.49 2.41
C GLU A 14 10.09 5.37 2.91
N THR A 15 10.73 5.58 4.07
CA THR A 15 11.69 4.61 4.64
C THR A 15 11.02 3.29 5.05
N SER A 16 9.76 3.33 5.50
CA SER A 16 8.99 2.11 5.78
C SER A 16 8.63 1.38 4.50
N PHE A 17 8.27 2.11 3.45
CA PHE A 17 7.91 1.53 2.16
C PHE A 17 9.10 0.88 1.44
N GLU A 18 10.31 1.45 1.55
CA GLU A 18 11.53 0.81 1.05
C GLU A 18 11.74 -0.59 1.62
N LYS A 19 11.41 -0.81 2.90
CA LYS A 19 11.51 -2.13 3.55
C LYS A 19 10.50 -3.14 3.01
N ILE A 20 9.41 -2.67 2.40
CA ILE A 20 8.33 -3.50 1.86
C ILE A 20 8.66 -3.96 0.43
N LYS A 21 9.37 -3.13 -0.36
CA LYS A 21 9.66 -3.41 -1.79
C LYS A 21 10.20 -4.82 -2.07
N PRO A 22 11.16 -5.39 -1.31
CA PRO A 22 11.68 -6.74 -1.56
C PRO A 22 10.62 -7.85 -1.42
N ARG A 23 9.53 -7.58 -0.69
CA ARG A 23 8.45 -8.53 -0.39
C ARG A 23 7.09 -8.00 -0.84
N ALA A 24 7.06 -7.17 -1.87
CA ALA A 24 5.87 -6.45 -2.30
C ALA A 24 4.69 -7.38 -2.65
N VAL A 25 4.98 -8.55 -3.23
CA VAL A 25 3.94 -9.56 -3.54
C VAL A 25 3.31 -10.11 -2.26
N GLU A 26 4.12 -10.49 -1.28
CA GLU A 26 3.65 -11.01 0.01
C GLU A 26 2.88 -9.93 0.79
N PHE A 27 3.34 -8.68 0.74
CA PHE A 27 2.67 -7.55 1.34
C PHE A 27 1.25 -7.36 0.79
N VAL A 28 1.10 -7.35 -0.53
CA VAL A 28 -0.21 -7.23 -1.20
C VAL A 28 -1.13 -8.40 -0.86
N ALA A 29 -0.60 -9.62 -0.83
CA ALA A 29 -1.37 -10.80 -0.43
C ALA A 29 -1.88 -10.64 1.01
N SER A 30 -1.00 -10.21 1.94
CA SER A 30 -1.38 -9.97 3.33
C SER A 30 -2.43 -8.86 3.48
N PHE A 31 -2.39 -7.82 2.63
CA PHE A 31 -3.40 -6.77 2.63
C PHE A 31 -4.80 -7.34 2.37
N TYR A 32 -4.96 -8.15 1.31
CA TYR A 32 -6.27 -8.74 0.99
C TYR A 32 -6.69 -9.81 1.99
N GLN A 33 -5.75 -10.59 2.52
CA GLN A 33 -6.03 -11.52 3.63
C GLN A 33 -6.59 -10.78 4.84
N ASN A 34 -5.94 -9.68 5.26
CA ASN A 34 -6.37 -8.88 6.39
C ASN A 34 -7.71 -8.17 6.11
N LEU A 35 -7.90 -7.62 4.91
CA LEU A 35 -9.15 -6.98 4.50
C LEU A 35 -10.33 -7.95 4.60
N PHE A 36 -10.20 -9.15 4.03
CA PHE A 36 -11.28 -10.13 4.01
C PHE A 36 -11.48 -10.83 5.36
N ALA A 37 -10.45 -10.89 6.21
CA ALA A 37 -10.61 -11.35 7.59
C ALA A 37 -11.35 -10.33 8.45
N ALA A 38 -11.02 -9.03 8.32
CA ALA A 38 -11.64 -7.97 9.10
C ALA A 38 -13.04 -7.58 8.59
N TYR A 39 -13.25 -7.64 7.28
CA TYR A 39 -14.48 -7.23 6.59
C TYR A 39 -14.87 -8.25 5.52
N PRO A 40 -15.37 -9.44 5.90
CA PRO A 40 -15.72 -10.51 4.97
C PRO A 40 -16.74 -10.09 3.89
N GLU A 41 -17.63 -9.16 4.21
CA GLU A 41 -18.62 -8.60 3.28
C GLU A 41 -17.98 -7.98 2.04
N THR A 42 -16.74 -7.47 2.16
CA THR A 42 -16.04 -6.86 1.03
C THR A 42 -15.60 -7.86 -0.03
N GLN A 43 -15.55 -9.17 0.28
CA GLN A 43 -15.19 -10.21 -0.69
C GLN A 43 -16.10 -10.19 -1.92
N HIS A 44 -17.39 -9.86 -1.74
CA HIS A 44 -18.34 -9.82 -2.86
C HIS A 44 -17.96 -8.77 -3.92
N LEU A 45 -17.24 -7.70 -3.54
CA LEU A 45 -16.81 -6.64 -4.45
C LEU A 45 -15.74 -7.14 -5.44
N PHE A 46 -15.09 -8.26 -5.13
CA PHE A 46 -14.00 -8.84 -5.90
C PHE A 46 -14.38 -10.15 -6.60
N GLY A 47 -15.64 -10.57 -6.56
CA GLY A 47 -16.08 -11.89 -7.06
C GLY A 47 -15.90 -12.15 -8.57
N LYS A 48 -15.63 -11.10 -9.36
CA LYS A 48 -15.30 -11.20 -10.80
C LYS A 48 -13.93 -10.60 -11.12
N THR A 49 -13.11 -10.37 -10.10
CA THR A 49 -11.84 -9.67 -10.21
C THR A 49 -10.70 -10.67 -10.31
N ASP A 50 -9.82 -10.46 -11.29
CA ASP A 50 -8.53 -11.12 -11.35
C ASP A 50 -7.66 -10.58 -10.21
N MET A 51 -7.53 -11.36 -9.14
CA MET A 51 -6.88 -10.92 -7.89
C MET A 51 -5.38 -10.68 -8.04
N ASP A 52 -4.72 -11.36 -8.99
CA ASP A 52 -3.30 -11.12 -9.28
C ASP A 52 -3.11 -9.75 -9.93
N LYS A 53 -3.97 -9.40 -10.90
CA LYS A 53 -3.95 -8.06 -11.50
C LYS A 53 -4.39 -6.99 -10.51
N GLN A 54 -5.37 -7.29 -9.67
CA GLN A 54 -5.86 -6.37 -8.64
C GLN A 54 -4.76 -6.05 -7.62
N GLY A 55 -4.00 -7.06 -7.19
CA GLY A 55 -2.86 -6.87 -6.32
C GLY A 55 -1.77 -5.97 -6.93
N LYS A 56 -1.45 -6.17 -8.21
CA LYS A 56 -0.52 -5.30 -8.96
C LYS A 56 -1.01 -3.85 -9.02
N LYS A 57 -2.32 -3.64 -9.23
CA LYS A 57 -2.90 -2.29 -9.21
C LYS A 57 -2.74 -1.62 -7.85
N LEU A 58 -3.06 -2.34 -6.76
CA LEU A 58 -2.86 -1.83 -5.40
C LEU A 58 -1.41 -1.42 -5.16
N LEU A 59 -0.46 -2.29 -5.49
CA LEU A 59 0.96 -2.02 -5.31
C LEU A 59 1.41 -0.79 -6.09
N ASN A 60 1.03 -0.70 -7.38
CA ASN A 60 1.40 0.43 -8.22
C ASN A 60 0.80 1.75 -7.70
N SER A 61 -0.45 1.73 -7.23
CA SER A 61 -1.06 2.91 -6.60
C SER A 61 -0.30 3.36 -5.35
N LEU A 62 0.18 2.42 -4.52
CA LEU A 62 0.99 2.75 -3.34
C LEU A 62 2.37 3.31 -3.74
N ILE A 63 3.02 2.73 -4.74
CA ILE A 63 4.29 3.27 -5.28
C ILE A 63 4.10 4.71 -5.74
N LEU A 64 3.10 4.97 -6.58
CA LEU A 64 2.80 6.31 -7.09
C LEU A 64 2.48 7.31 -5.96
N LEU A 65 1.72 6.88 -4.96
CA LEU A 65 1.42 7.70 -3.80
C LEU A 65 2.68 8.11 -3.05
N VAL A 66 3.56 7.15 -2.75
CA VAL A 66 4.80 7.39 -1.99
C VAL A 66 5.77 8.26 -2.79
N GLU A 67 5.95 7.99 -4.08
CA GLU A 67 6.79 8.80 -4.99
C GLU A 67 6.26 10.25 -5.13
N GLY A 68 4.95 10.45 -5.00
CA GLY A 68 4.29 11.75 -5.06
C GLY A 68 4.25 12.55 -3.76
N LEU A 69 4.77 12.05 -2.62
CA LEU A 69 4.65 12.76 -1.33
C LEU A 69 5.44 14.07 -1.25
N ARG A 70 6.38 14.29 -2.18
CA ARG A 70 7.28 15.45 -2.20
C ARG A 70 7.06 16.42 -3.36
N THR A 71 6.05 16.17 -4.20
CA THR A 71 5.69 17.06 -5.31
C THR A 71 4.99 18.33 -4.84
#